data_AF-A0A956KKM4-F1
#
_entry.id   AF-A0A956KKM4-F1
#
_cell.length_a   1.000
_cell.length_b   1.000
_cell.length_c   1.000
_cell.angle_alpha   90.00
_cell.angle_beta   90.00
_cell.angle_gamma   90.00
#
_symmetry.space_group_name_H-M   'P 1'
#
loop_
_entity.id
_entity.type
_entity.pdbx_description
1 polymer ?
#
loop_
_entity_poly.entity_id
_entity_poly.type
_entity_poly.pdbx_seq_one_letter_code
_entity_poly.pdbx_strand_id
1 'polypeptide(L)'
;MRRMPLFAALVCPLVALTACASGGDQGDDGFVLSAGNEGTGTGTDTDADEIGSDGATTDTTTETTTDTTGTTTDTTETTGEPPLPCDPKFDLITPNPPTAGQPFTARFSDNVGHVYIGMGAVQIEGVGSPMAGNEVISGNNPYHWTYTITGHGAGIVELTFTSNMGSTVLGTCQLHVN
;
A
#
# COMPACT_ATOMS: atom_id res chain seq x y z
N MET A 1 18.38 -43.34 -23.22
CA MET A 1 19.26 -42.23 -23.64
C MET A 1 18.50 -40.92 -23.45
N ARG A 2 18.67 -40.25 -22.31
CA ARG A 2 18.00 -38.99 -21.97
C ARG A 2 18.92 -37.84 -22.36
N ARG A 3 18.44 -36.95 -23.24
CA ARG A 3 19.13 -35.71 -23.64
C ARG A 3 18.92 -34.67 -22.54
N MET A 4 20.01 -34.19 -21.94
CA MET A 4 20.03 -33.00 -21.07
C MET A 4 20.25 -31.76 -21.95
N PRO A 5 19.48 -30.67 -21.79
CA PRO A 5 19.79 -29.41 -22.45
C PRO A 5 20.94 -28.69 -21.73
N LEU A 6 21.79 -28.14 -22.59
CA LEU A 6 23.06 -27.49 -22.40
C LEU A 6 22.94 -26.20 -21.58
N PHE A 7 23.79 -26.03 -20.57
CA PHE A 7 24.03 -24.78 -19.87
C PHE A 7 24.58 -23.72 -20.85
N ALA A 8 23.83 -22.65 -21.10
CA ALA A 8 24.35 -21.46 -21.76
C ALA A 8 24.98 -20.56 -20.67
N ALA A 9 26.31 -20.62 -20.56
CA ALA A 9 27.08 -19.69 -19.74
C ALA A 9 27.04 -18.30 -20.40
N LEU A 10 26.30 -17.39 -19.79
CA LEU A 10 26.29 -15.97 -20.15
C LEU A 10 27.61 -15.35 -19.66
N VAL A 11 28.56 -15.21 -20.57
CA VAL A 11 29.81 -14.46 -20.36
C VAL A 11 29.44 -12.97 -20.33
N CYS A 12 29.43 -12.37 -19.15
CA CYS A 12 29.24 -10.93 -18.98
C CYS A 12 30.61 -10.23 -19.10
N PRO A 13 30.85 -9.40 -20.14
CA PRO A 13 32.10 -8.65 -20.24
C PRO A 13 32.14 -7.55 -19.18
N LEU A 14 33.20 -7.62 -18.37
CA LEU A 14 33.63 -6.65 -17.38
C LEU A 14 33.97 -5.31 -18.09
N VAL A 15 33.02 -4.38 -18.15
CA VAL A 15 33.29 -3.00 -18.59
C VAL A 15 33.69 -2.19 -17.37
N ALA A 16 34.99 -1.95 -17.23
CA ALA A 16 35.54 -0.97 -16.30
C ALA A 16 35.17 0.44 -16.78
N LEU A 17 34.30 1.13 -16.04
CA LEU A 17 34.05 2.56 -16.23
C LEU A 17 34.83 3.35 -15.17
N THR A 18 35.74 4.14 -15.73
CA THR A 18 36.70 5.06 -15.14
C THR A 18 36.05 6.08 -14.21
N ALA A 19 36.58 6.17 -12.98
CA ALA A 19 36.34 7.26 -12.06
C ALA A 19 36.88 8.58 -12.63
N CYS A 20 36.07 9.63 -12.63
CA CYS A 20 36.52 10.98 -12.94
C CYS A 20 35.98 11.98 -11.90
N ALA A 21 36.93 12.72 -11.33
CA ALA A 21 36.85 14.08 -10.83
C ALA A 21 35.98 14.38 -9.59
N SER A 22 36.69 14.39 -8.46
CA SER A 22 36.57 15.39 -7.39
C SER A 22 36.60 16.83 -7.92
N GLY A 23 35.69 17.69 -7.43
CA GLY A 23 35.83 19.15 -7.53
C GLY A 23 34.51 19.90 -7.35
N GLY A 24 34.37 20.65 -6.25
CA GLY A 24 33.23 21.55 -6.04
C GLY A 24 33.01 21.97 -4.58
N ASP A 25 34.06 22.48 -3.93
CA ASP A 25 33.98 23.34 -2.75
C ASP A 25 33.55 24.76 -3.20
N GLN A 26 32.49 25.30 -2.60
CA GLN A 26 32.27 26.72 -2.24
C GLN A 26 30.77 27.06 -2.20
N GLY A 27 30.35 27.72 -1.11
CA GLY A 27 29.32 28.75 -1.18
C GLY A 27 28.21 28.72 -0.13
N ASP A 28 28.40 29.55 0.90
CA ASP A 28 27.39 30.42 1.54
C ASP A 28 26.27 29.82 2.41
N ASP A 29 26.50 29.91 3.73
CA ASP A 29 25.96 30.97 4.59
C ASP A 29 24.49 31.37 4.37
N GLY A 30 23.58 30.59 4.96
CA GLY A 30 22.14 30.89 4.97
C GLY A 30 21.48 30.71 6.33
N PHE A 31 22.01 31.38 7.36
CA PHE A 31 21.36 31.49 8.67
C PHE A 31 20.11 32.38 8.57
N VAL A 32 18.93 31.78 8.68
CA VAL A 32 17.68 32.51 8.95
C VAL A 32 17.06 31.98 10.25
N LEU A 33 17.31 32.72 11.32
CA LEU A 33 16.42 32.75 12.49
C LEU A 33 15.13 33.44 12.06
N SER A 34 14.03 32.69 11.97
CA SER A 34 12.70 33.29 12.05
C SER A 34 12.15 33.03 13.45
N ALA A 35 12.26 34.07 14.27
CA ALA A 35 11.65 34.15 15.57
C ALA A 35 10.15 34.46 15.43
N GLY A 36 9.35 33.90 16.34
CA GLY A 36 8.13 34.54 16.83
C GLY A 36 6.85 34.21 16.07
N ASN A 37 6.04 33.33 16.65
CA ASN A 37 4.63 33.65 16.80
C ASN A 37 4.10 33.07 18.12
N GLU A 38 4.12 33.88 19.16
CA GLU A 38 3.34 33.65 20.37
C GLU A 38 1.87 33.96 20.05
N GLY A 39 1.10 32.91 19.72
CA GLY A 39 -0.34 32.99 19.60
C GLY A 39 -0.99 32.70 20.95
N THR A 40 -1.14 33.72 21.78
CA THR A 40 -2.09 33.72 22.90
C THR A 40 -3.52 33.69 22.35
N GLY A 41 -4.20 32.55 22.49
CA GLY A 41 -5.62 32.37 22.19
C GLY A 41 -6.38 31.97 23.45
N THR A 42 -6.91 32.97 24.15
CA THR A 42 -7.99 32.90 25.14
C THR A 42 -9.15 32.06 24.61
N GLY A 43 -9.62 31.02 25.31
CA GLY A 43 -10.54 31.19 26.42
C GLY A 43 -11.96 31.45 25.91
N THR A 44 -12.78 30.41 25.82
CA THR A 44 -14.23 30.49 26.03
C THR A 44 -14.70 29.19 26.65
N ASP A 45 -15.11 29.30 27.90
CA ASP A 45 -15.91 28.34 28.64
C ASP A 45 -17.15 27.98 27.81
N THR A 46 -17.34 26.69 27.54
CA THR A 46 -18.64 26.19 27.10
C THR A 46 -19.37 25.70 28.33
N ASP A 47 -20.31 26.54 28.74
CA ASP A 47 -21.25 26.27 29.82
C ASP A 47 -21.99 24.94 29.63
N ALA A 48 -22.14 24.27 30.76
CA ALA A 48 -22.99 23.11 30.93
C ALA A 48 -24.45 23.56 30.94
N ASP A 49 -25.23 23.09 29.97
CA ASP A 49 -26.69 23.09 30.05
C ASP A 49 -27.22 21.65 30.06
N GLU A 50 -27.73 21.34 31.25
CA GLU A 50 -28.84 20.47 31.64
C GLU A 50 -29.76 19.85 30.58
N ILE A 51 -30.07 18.57 30.88
CA ILE A 51 -31.41 17.95 30.96
C ILE A 51 -32.16 17.66 29.65
N GLY A 52 -32.41 16.37 29.43
CA GLY A 52 -33.62 15.93 28.76
C GLY A 52 -33.68 14.46 28.33
N SER A 53 -34.58 13.72 29.00
CA SER A 53 -35.42 12.65 28.45
C SER A 53 -34.90 11.21 28.34
N ASP A 54 -35.23 10.45 29.39
CA ASP A 54 -36.11 9.27 29.38
C ASP A 54 -36.32 8.60 28.01
N GLY A 55 -35.59 7.50 27.79
CA GLY A 55 -35.79 6.56 26.68
C GLY A 55 -36.04 5.16 27.22
N ALA A 56 -37.26 4.69 27.03
CA ALA A 56 -37.81 3.43 27.52
C ALA A 56 -36.95 2.17 27.23
N THR A 57 -36.86 1.30 28.22
CA THR A 57 -36.51 -0.11 28.06
C THR A 57 -37.51 -0.79 27.12
N THR A 58 -37.05 -1.17 25.93
CA THR A 58 -37.75 -2.11 25.05
C THR A 58 -36.87 -3.34 24.89
N ASP A 59 -37.15 -4.38 25.67
CA ASP A 59 -36.64 -5.72 25.42
C ASP A 59 -37.19 -6.20 24.06
N THR A 60 -36.33 -6.22 23.05
CA THR A 60 -36.60 -6.91 21.79
C THR A 60 -35.65 -8.08 21.69
N THR A 61 -36.14 -9.26 22.08
CA THR A 61 -35.54 -10.54 21.73
C THR A 61 -35.67 -10.74 20.23
N THR A 62 -34.60 -10.46 19.49
CA THR A 62 -34.48 -10.86 18.08
C THR A 62 -33.66 -12.13 18.02
N GLU A 63 -34.35 -13.27 17.88
CA GLU A 63 -33.76 -14.48 17.33
C GLU A 63 -33.32 -14.17 15.89
N THR A 64 -32.01 -14.02 15.68
CA THR A 64 -31.44 -13.96 14.34
C THR A 64 -30.74 -15.28 14.06
N THR A 65 -31.39 -16.06 13.22
CA THR A 65 -30.85 -17.22 12.51
C THR A 65 -29.48 -16.84 11.92
N THR A 66 -28.42 -17.50 12.39
CA THR A 66 -27.10 -17.42 11.74
C THR A 66 -27.20 -18.24 10.47
N ASP A 67 -27.65 -17.60 9.40
CA ASP A 67 -27.62 -18.15 8.06
C ASP A 67 -26.56 -17.40 7.24
N THR A 68 -25.51 -18.13 6.92
CA THR A 68 -24.71 -18.03 5.70
C THR A 68 -24.34 -16.61 5.24
N THR A 69 -23.28 -16.01 5.80
CA THR A 69 -22.57 -14.93 5.10
C THR A 69 -21.71 -15.55 4.00
N GLY A 70 -22.30 -15.54 2.81
CA GLY A 70 -21.64 -15.87 1.56
C GLY A 70 -20.43 -14.99 1.31
N THR A 71 -19.34 -15.65 0.93
CA THR A 71 -18.24 -15.06 0.19
C THR A 71 -18.82 -14.30 -1.00
N THR A 72 -18.92 -12.98 -0.90
CA THR A 72 -19.28 -12.14 -2.05
C THR A 72 -17.98 -11.93 -2.82
N THR A 73 -17.56 -12.97 -3.54
CA THR A 73 -16.57 -12.82 -4.61
C THR A 73 -17.30 -12.13 -5.75
N ASP A 74 -17.46 -10.81 -5.66
CA ASP A 74 -17.94 -10.01 -6.78
C ASP A 74 -16.80 -9.91 -7.80
N THR A 75 -16.56 -11.03 -8.48
CA THR A 75 -15.69 -11.08 -9.66
C THR A 75 -16.56 -10.61 -10.79
N THR A 76 -16.48 -9.32 -11.09
CA THR A 76 -16.92 -8.82 -12.39
C THR A 76 -16.04 -9.49 -13.44
N GLU A 77 -16.49 -10.64 -13.95
CA GLU A 77 -15.90 -11.38 -15.06
C GLU A 77 -15.88 -10.47 -16.30
N THR A 78 -14.78 -9.74 -16.44
CA THR A 78 -14.43 -9.04 -17.66
C THR A 78 -13.57 -10.00 -18.50
N THR A 79 -14.24 -10.70 -19.42
CA THR A 79 -13.68 -11.14 -20.71
C THR A 79 -12.36 -11.93 -20.68
N GLY A 80 -12.41 -13.23 -20.40
CA GLY A 80 -11.51 -14.26 -20.98
C GLY A 80 -10.02 -14.27 -20.63
N GLU A 81 -9.49 -13.24 -19.96
CA GLU A 81 -8.10 -13.18 -19.49
C GLU A 81 -7.98 -13.99 -18.18
N PRO A 82 -6.98 -14.89 -18.04
CA PRO A 82 -6.76 -15.58 -16.77
C PRO A 82 -6.48 -14.58 -15.65
N PRO A 83 -7.00 -14.82 -14.43
CA PRO A 83 -6.74 -13.93 -13.30
C PRO A 83 -5.25 -13.90 -12.98
N LEU A 84 -4.71 -12.70 -12.80
CA LEU A 84 -3.32 -12.51 -12.40
C LEU A 84 -3.09 -13.03 -10.97
N PRO A 85 -1.88 -13.54 -10.65
CA PRO A 85 -1.58 -14.06 -9.34
C PRO A 85 -1.62 -12.95 -8.29
N CYS A 86 -2.43 -13.14 -7.25
CA CYS A 86 -2.50 -12.24 -6.11
C CYS A 86 -2.61 -13.03 -4.81
N ASP A 87 -1.74 -12.72 -3.85
CA ASP A 87 -1.80 -13.31 -2.52
C ASP A 87 -3.11 -12.89 -1.83
N PRO A 88 -3.88 -13.83 -1.24
CA PRO A 88 -5.16 -13.53 -0.61
C PRO A 88 -5.06 -12.55 0.57
N LYS A 89 -3.87 -12.27 1.09
CA LYS A 89 -3.63 -11.23 2.09
C LYS A 89 -3.74 -9.81 1.53
N PHE A 90 -3.68 -9.63 0.21
CA PHE A 90 -4.09 -8.37 -0.43
C PHE A 90 -5.62 -8.34 -0.53
N ASP A 91 -6.27 -7.76 0.47
CA ASP A 91 -7.71 -7.87 0.66
C ASP A 91 -8.50 -6.65 0.17
N LEU A 92 -7.82 -5.57 -0.23
CA LEU A 92 -8.44 -4.39 -0.80
C LEU A 92 -7.54 -3.74 -1.85
N ILE A 93 -8.09 -3.54 -3.04
CA ILE A 93 -7.56 -2.67 -4.10
C ILE A 93 -8.67 -1.67 -4.46
N THR A 94 -8.39 -0.37 -4.44
CA THR A 94 -9.42 0.66 -4.70
C THR A 94 -8.86 1.89 -5.41
N PRO A 95 -9.38 2.26 -6.59
CA PRO A 95 -10.38 1.52 -7.37
C PRO A 95 -9.83 0.18 -7.90
N ASN A 96 -10.72 -0.76 -8.23
CA ASN A 96 -10.37 -2.05 -8.86
C ASN A 96 -11.25 -2.27 -10.12
N PRO A 97 -10.66 -2.31 -11.32
CA PRO A 97 -9.24 -2.12 -11.62
C PRO A 97 -8.80 -0.66 -11.41
N PRO A 98 -7.52 -0.42 -11.04
CA PRO A 98 -6.95 0.93 -11.02
C PRO A 98 -6.96 1.59 -12.39
N THR A 99 -6.96 2.93 -12.37
CA THR A 99 -6.84 3.75 -13.58
C THR A 99 -5.44 4.34 -13.70
N ALA A 100 -4.87 4.28 -14.90
CA ALA A 100 -3.55 4.81 -15.24
C ALA A 100 -3.43 6.29 -14.87
N GLY A 101 -2.31 6.66 -14.24
CA GLY A 101 -2.03 8.03 -13.80
C GLY A 101 -2.89 8.54 -12.63
N GLN A 102 -3.86 7.76 -12.13
CA GLN A 102 -4.66 8.10 -10.95
C GLN A 102 -4.21 7.29 -9.74
N PRO A 103 -4.09 7.90 -8.55
CA PRO A 103 -3.75 7.15 -7.34
C PRO A 103 -4.76 6.03 -7.08
N PHE A 104 -4.26 4.87 -6.65
CA PHE A 104 -5.11 3.82 -6.07
C PHE A 104 -4.56 3.39 -4.72
N THR A 105 -5.37 2.71 -3.94
CA THR A 105 -5.04 2.21 -2.62
C THR A 105 -4.93 0.70 -2.65
N ALA A 106 -3.91 0.16 -2.00
CA ALA A 106 -3.75 -1.27 -1.76
C ALA A 106 -3.63 -1.55 -0.26
N ARG A 107 -4.29 -2.61 0.22
CA ARG A 107 -4.23 -3.05 1.61
C ARG A 107 -3.73 -4.49 1.71
N PHE A 108 -2.82 -4.70 2.65
CA PHE A 108 -2.35 -6.02 3.06
C PHE A 108 -2.83 -6.33 4.48
N SER A 109 -3.25 -7.56 4.72
CA SER A 109 -3.84 -8.01 5.98
C SER A 109 -3.13 -9.25 6.53
N ASP A 110 -2.77 -9.23 7.81
CA ASP A 110 -2.17 -10.37 8.50
C ASP A 110 -2.59 -10.42 9.99
N ASN A 111 -2.68 -11.62 10.56
CA ASN A 111 -2.95 -11.79 11.99
C ASN A 111 -1.67 -11.58 12.83
N VAL A 112 -0.50 -11.64 12.20
CA VAL A 112 0.78 -11.34 12.83
C VAL A 112 1.12 -9.87 12.62
N GLY A 113 1.33 -9.12 13.72
CA GLY A 113 1.86 -7.76 13.64
C GLY A 113 3.32 -7.78 13.20
N HIS A 114 3.63 -7.14 12.07
CA HIS A 114 4.99 -7.03 11.53
C HIS A 114 5.61 -5.67 11.86
N VAL A 115 6.94 -5.62 11.95
CA VAL A 115 7.73 -4.39 12.12
C VAL A 115 8.69 -4.21 10.96
N TYR A 116 9.12 -2.96 10.74
CA TYR A 116 9.99 -2.58 9.61
C TYR A 116 9.42 -3.07 8.28
N ILE A 117 8.15 -2.73 8.07
CA ILE A 117 7.38 -3.12 6.90
C ILE A 117 7.62 -2.17 5.73
N GLY A 118 7.26 -2.63 4.53
CA GLY A 118 7.26 -1.78 3.35
C GLY A 118 6.47 -2.40 2.21
N MET A 119 5.88 -1.54 1.38
CA MET A 119 5.24 -1.89 0.12
C MET A 119 6.14 -1.46 -1.04
N GLY A 120 6.48 -2.40 -1.91
CA GLY A 120 7.07 -2.13 -3.22
C GLY A 120 6.00 -2.17 -4.30
N ALA A 121 6.18 -1.35 -5.34
CA ALA A 121 5.37 -1.40 -6.55
C ALA A 121 6.29 -1.32 -7.78
N VAL A 122 6.09 -2.19 -8.76
CA VAL A 122 6.88 -2.26 -9.99
C VAL A 122 5.95 -2.39 -11.19
N GLN A 123 6.16 -1.58 -12.22
CA GLN A 123 5.47 -1.75 -13.49
C GLN A 123 6.16 -2.89 -14.24
N ILE A 124 5.49 -4.02 -14.41
CA ILE A 124 6.04 -5.18 -15.11
C ILE A 124 5.66 -5.19 -16.59
N GLU A 125 4.52 -4.60 -16.94
CA GLU A 125 4.10 -4.36 -18.31
C GLU A 125 3.55 -2.93 -18.47
N GLY A 126 3.81 -2.31 -19.62
CA GLY A 126 3.40 -0.93 -19.89
C GLY A 126 4.45 0.11 -19.52
N VAL A 127 4.04 1.38 -19.41
CA VAL A 127 4.90 2.50 -19.03
C VAL A 127 4.48 3.04 -17.68
N GLY A 128 5.44 3.28 -16.79
CA GLY A 128 5.16 3.77 -15.44
C GLY A 128 6.36 3.58 -14.53
N SER A 129 6.39 4.35 -13.44
CA SER A 129 7.36 4.19 -12.35
C SER A 129 6.60 4.23 -11.04
N PRO A 130 5.82 3.18 -10.74
CA PRO A 130 4.96 3.17 -9.58
C PRO A 130 5.75 3.31 -8.28
N MET A 131 5.14 4.01 -7.33
CA MET A 131 5.68 4.23 -5.99
C MET A 131 4.58 4.03 -4.97
N ALA A 132 4.89 3.31 -3.89
CA ALA A 132 4.02 3.18 -2.73
C ALA A 132 4.40 4.22 -1.67
N GLY A 133 3.39 4.86 -1.08
CA GLY A 133 3.57 5.84 0.00
C GLY A 133 2.31 5.99 0.84
N ASN A 134 2.33 6.96 1.76
CA ASN A 134 1.21 7.28 2.67
C ASN A 134 0.71 6.05 3.44
N GLU A 135 1.63 5.38 4.13
CA GLU A 135 1.31 4.21 4.95
C GLU A 135 0.31 4.56 6.05
N VAL A 136 -0.75 3.76 6.14
CA VAL A 136 -1.72 3.80 7.25
C VAL A 136 -1.85 2.40 7.82
N ILE A 137 -1.60 2.28 9.12
CA ILE A 137 -1.77 1.04 9.89
C ILE A 137 -3.08 1.11 10.66
N SER A 138 -3.90 0.07 10.58
CA SER A 138 -5.11 -0.06 11.38
C SER A 138 -5.40 -1.51 11.77
N GLY A 139 -6.40 -1.71 12.62
CA GLY A 139 -6.76 -3.03 13.14
C GLY A 139 -5.86 -3.52 14.28
N ASN A 140 -6.38 -4.49 15.03
CA ASN A 140 -5.65 -5.19 16.08
C ASN A 140 -6.11 -6.65 16.07
N ASN A 141 -5.56 -7.42 15.13
CA ASN A 141 -5.94 -8.79 14.74
C ASN A 141 -7.30 -8.92 14.00
N PRO A 142 -7.32 -8.89 12.65
CA PRO A 142 -6.16 -8.73 11.77
C PRO A 142 -5.57 -7.31 11.83
N TYR A 143 -4.28 -7.22 11.57
CA TYR A 143 -3.58 -5.97 11.28
C TYR A 143 -3.71 -5.65 9.80
N HIS A 144 -3.84 -4.36 9.49
CA HIS A 144 -4.03 -3.85 8.15
C HIS A 144 -2.98 -2.78 7.83
N TRP A 145 -2.31 -2.93 6.68
CA TRP A 145 -1.37 -1.94 6.16
C TRP A 145 -1.85 -1.45 4.82
N THR A 146 -2.17 -0.16 4.75
CA THR A 146 -2.75 0.48 3.59
C THR A 146 -1.75 1.46 2.99
N TYR A 147 -1.54 1.39 1.68
CA TYR A 147 -0.64 2.27 0.93
C TYR A 147 -1.38 2.92 -0.23
N THR A 148 -1.04 4.17 -0.51
CA THR A 148 -1.37 4.83 -1.78
C THR A 148 -0.30 4.52 -2.81
N ILE A 149 -0.69 4.00 -3.96
CA ILE A 149 0.16 3.74 -5.12
C ILE A 149 -0.06 4.83 -6.15
N THR A 150 1.04 5.41 -6.65
CA THR A 150 1.05 6.50 -7.63
C THR A 150 2.10 6.25 -8.71
N GLY A 151 2.07 7.00 -9.82
CA GLY A 151 3.12 6.94 -10.85
C GLY A 151 3.06 5.73 -11.79
N HIS A 152 2.03 4.90 -11.71
CA HIS A 152 1.74 3.81 -12.64
C HIS A 152 1.04 4.30 -13.92
N GLY A 153 1.26 3.58 -15.02
CA GLY A 153 0.47 3.72 -16.24
C GLY A 153 -0.28 2.43 -16.57
N ALA A 154 -0.97 2.41 -17.70
CA ALA A 154 -1.74 1.26 -18.14
C ALA A 154 -0.83 0.05 -18.39
N GLY A 155 -1.30 -1.15 -18.03
CA GLY A 155 -0.54 -2.40 -18.10
C GLY A 155 -0.66 -3.21 -16.81
N ILE A 156 0.41 -3.94 -16.44
CA ILE A 156 0.43 -4.75 -15.23
C ILE A 156 1.40 -4.16 -14.21
N VAL A 157 0.90 -3.99 -12.99
CA VAL A 157 1.70 -3.59 -11.81
C VAL A 157 1.80 -4.78 -10.87
N GLU A 158 3.01 -5.02 -10.37
CA GLU A 158 3.26 -5.96 -9.27
C GLU A 158 3.48 -5.19 -7.96
N LEU A 159 2.72 -5.56 -6.94
CA LEU A 159 2.87 -5.10 -5.57
C LEU A 159 3.58 -6.18 -4.75
N THR A 160 4.51 -5.77 -3.89
CA THR A 160 5.22 -6.66 -2.97
C THR A 160 5.16 -6.10 -1.56
N PHE A 161 4.59 -6.84 -0.63
CA PHE A 161 4.62 -6.48 0.79
C PHE A 161 5.76 -7.19 1.51
N THR A 162 6.53 -6.45 2.29
CA THR A 162 7.73 -6.94 2.96
C THR A 162 7.78 -6.57 4.44
N SER A 163 8.57 -7.32 5.20
CA SER A 163 8.93 -7.01 6.58
C SER A 163 10.44 -7.15 6.81
N ASN A 164 10.90 -6.83 8.02
CA ASN A 164 12.30 -6.93 8.41
C ASN A 164 13.22 -6.13 7.47
N MET A 165 12.89 -4.86 7.22
CA MET A 165 13.62 -3.95 6.32
C MET A 165 13.74 -4.49 4.89
N GLY A 166 12.67 -5.09 4.37
CA GLY A 166 12.64 -5.61 2.99
C GLY A 166 13.26 -6.99 2.81
N SER A 167 13.80 -7.60 3.87
CA SER A 167 14.45 -8.92 3.76
C SER A 167 13.49 -10.09 3.66
N THR A 168 12.25 -9.92 4.13
CA THR A 168 11.22 -10.98 4.11
C THR A 168 10.04 -10.53 3.26
N VAL A 169 9.74 -11.28 2.20
CA VAL A 169 8.52 -11.08 1.40
C VAL A 169 7.37 -11.84 2.05
N LEU A 170 6.28 -11.13 2.31
CA LEU A 170 5.09 -11.67 2.99
C LEU A 170 3.91 -11.92 2.04
N GLY A 171 3.91 -11.25 0.89
CA GLY A 171 2.96 -11.49 -0.19
C GLY A 171 3.23 -10.63 -1.41
N THR A 172 2.70 -11.07 -2.54
CA THR A 172 2.80 -10.40 -3.84
C THR A 172 1.45 -10.34 -4.53
N CYS A 173 1.18 -9.28 -5.29
CA CYS A 173 -0.06 -9.17 -6.06
C CYS A 173 0.16 -8.49 -7.40
N GLN A 174 -0.23 -9.16 -8.49
CA GLN A 174 -0.24 -8.60 -9.83
C GLN A 174 -1.65 -8.16 -10.21
N LEU A 175 -1.78 -6.96 -10.77
CA LEU A 175 -3.06 -6.37 -11.12
C LEU A 175 -2.99 -5.60 -12.44
N HIS A 176 -4.10 -5.62 -13.18
CA HIS A 176 -4.28 -4.82 -14.38
C HIS A 176 -4.61 -3.37 -14.01
N VAL A 177 -3.98 -2.44 -14.72
CA VAL A 177 -4.24 -1.00 -14.68
C VAL A 177 -4.76 -0.57 -16.05
N ASN A 178 -5.90 0.12 -16.05
CA ASN A 178 -6.60 0.58 -17.26
C ASN A 178 -6.28 2.03 -17.63
#